data_AF-A0A4U9R4S9-F1
#
_entry.id   AF-A0A4U9R4S9-F1
#
_cell.length_a   1.000
_cell.length_b   1.000
_cell.length_c   1.000
_cell.angle_alpha   90.00
_cell.angle_beta   90.00
_cell.angle_gamma   90.00
#
_symmetry.space_group_name_H-M   'P 1'
#
loop_
_entity.id
_entity.type
_entity.pdbx_description
1 polymer ?
#
loop_
_entity_poly.entity_id
_entity_poly.type
_entity_poly.pdbx_seq_one_letter_code
_entity_poly.pdbx_strand_id
1 'polypeptide(L)'
;MQKKITIKDYFGLLVNSFLGIGILSLASDLAKVSEQSAWISAILSGIPSLLIILIVYFLYKQTERKDFASLLECLYGKTLSKILFCFFFIHSLIQNTVNLL
;
A
#
# COMPACT_ATOMS: atom_id res chain seq x y z
N MET A 1 -6.64 27.63 12.61
CA MET A 1 -7.24 26.64 13.53
C MET A 1 -6.96 25.25 13.00
N GLN A 2 -6.10 24.45 13.65
CA GLN A 2 -5.84 23.08 13.22
C GLN A 2 -7.06 22.21 13.54
N LYS A 3 -7.74 21.70 12.50
CA LYS A 3 -8.86 20.76 12.66
C LYS A 3 -8.29 19.46 13.21
N LYS A 4 -8.62 19.13 14.45
CA LYS A 4 -8.26 17.86 15.08
C LYS A 4 -9.05 16.77 14.37
N ILE A 5 -8.38 15.94 13.58
CA ILE A 5 -9.01 14.85 12.83
C ILE A 5 -9.53 13.83 13.85
N THR A 6 -10.83 13.50 13.79
CA THR A 6 -11.42 12.48 14.67
C THR A 6 -11.03 11.10 14.19
N ILE A 7 -10.94 10.12 15.08
CA ILE A 7 -10.63 8.71 14.74
C ILE A 7 -11.55 8.19 13.63
N LYS A 8 -12.83 8.56 13.65
CA LYS A 8 -13.81 8.21 12.61
C LYS A 8 -13.47 8.82 11.25
N ASP A 9 -13.02 10.07 11.24
CA ASP A 9 -12.60 10.77 10.01
C ASP A 9 -11.36 10.11 9.42
N TYR A 10 -10.40 9.72 10.28
CA TYR A 10 -9.19 9.02 9.87
C TYR A 10 -9.50 7.62 9.32
N PHE A 11 -10.38 6.88 9.99
CA PHE A 11 -10.84 5.58 9.52
C PHE A 11 -11.56 5.68 8.17
N GLY A 12 -12.45 6.67 8.02
CA GLY A 12 -13.12 6.94 6.75
C GLY A 12 -12.13 7.25 5.62
N LEU A 13 -11.09 8.04 5.90
CA LEU A 13 -10.05 8.36 4.92
C LEU A 13 -9.29 7.11 4.48
N LEU A 14 -8.87 6.27 5.44
CA LEU A 14 -8.21 4.99 5.15
C LEU A 14 -9.09 4.08 4.28
N VAL A 15 -10.34 3.84 4.70
CA VAL A 15 -11.27 2.97 3.97
C VAL A 15 -11.50 3.46 2.54
N ASN A 16 -11.70 4.77 2.35
CA ASN A 16 -11.86 5.35 1.01
C ASN A 16 -10.61 5.18 0.14
N SER A 17 -9.40 5.32 0.71
CA SER A 17 -8.15 5.07 -0.02
C SER A 17 -8.02 3.60 -0.46
N PHE A 18 -8.43 2.64 0.38
CA PHE A 18 -8.41 1.22 0.04
C PHE A 18 -9.50 0.82 -0.96
N LEU A 19 -10.70 1.41 -0.87
CA LEU A 19 -11.82 1.12 -1.77
C LEU A 19 -11.50 1.50 -3.22
N GLY A 20 -10.88 2.67 -3.43
CA GLY A 20 -10.56 3.18 -4.76
C GLY A 20 -9.56 2.31 -5.52
N ILE A 21 -8.34 2.19 -4.98
CA ILE A 21 -7.22 1.51 -5.68
C ILE A 21 -7.31 0.00 -5.49
N GLY A 22 -7.63 -0.44 -4.28
CA GLY A 22 -7.50 -1.83 -3.88
C GLY A 22 -8.69 -2.70 -4.29
N ILE A 23 -9.92 -2.26 -4.04
CA ILE A 23 -11.09 -3.13 -4.19
C ILE A 23 -11.65 -3.06 -5.62
N LEU A 24 -11.83 -1.85 -6.16
CA LEU A 24 -12.42 -1.67 -7.49
C LEU A 24 -11.47 -2.10 -8.62
N SER A 25 -10.20 -1.67 -8.57
CA SER A 25 -9.22 -2.05 -9.60
C SER A 25 -8.95 -3.55 -9.58
N LEU A 26 -8.69 -4.12 -8.40
CA LEU A 26 -8.41 -5.55 -8.27
C LEU A 26 -9.60 -6.40 -8.72
N ALA A 27 -10.84 -6.04 -8.34
CA ALA A 27 -12.02 -6.75 -8.81
C ALA A 27 -12.16 -6.70 -10.34
N SER A 28 -11.86 -5.54 -10.96
CA SER A 28 -11.92 -5.39 -12.42
C SER A 28 -10.87 -6.24 -13.15
N ASP A 29 -9.66 -6.33 -12.60
CA ASP A 29 -8.58 -7.13 -13.20
C ASP A 29 -8.79 -8.63 -12.96
N LEU A 30 -9.29 -9.01 -11.79
CA LEU A 30 -9.67 -10.39 -11.50
C LEU A 30 -10.83 -10.86 -12.37
N ALA A 31 -11.82 -10.01 -12.66
CA ALA A 31 -12.93 -10.35 -13.54
C ALA A 31 -12.47 -10.62 -14.99
N LYS A 32 -11.40 -9.95 -15.46
CA LYS A 32 -10.82 -10.21 -16.78
C LYS A 32 -10.06 -11.53 -16.86
N VAL A 33 -9.48 -11.98 -15.75
CA VAL A 33 -8.58 -13.16 -15.72
C VAL A 33 -9.31 -14.42 -15.25
N SER A 34 -10.36 -14.29 -14.44
CA SER A 34 -10.99 -15.40 -13.73
C SER A 34 -12.49 -15.18 -13.63
N GLU A 35 -13.27 -15.68 -14.61
CA GLU A 35 -14.72 -15.46 -14.65
C GLU A 35 -15.43 -15.84 -13.34
N GLN A 36 -15.37 -17.11 -12.91
CA GLN A 36 -16.18 -17.62 -11.80
C GLN A 36 -15.39 -17.90 -10.50
N SER A 37 -14.06 -18.04 -10.60
CA SER A 37 -13.17 -18.37 -9.46
C SER A 37 -12.31 -17.19 -8.99
N ALA A 38 -12.54 -15.97 -9.48
CA ALA A 38 -11.80 -14.75 -9.12
C ALA A 38 -11.66 -14.53 -7.60
N TRP A 39 -12.72 -14.83 -6.84
CA TRP A 39 -12.73 -14.61 -5.39
C TRP A 39 -11.66 -15.41 -4.63
N ILE A 40 -11.26 -16.58 -5.15
CA ILE A 40 -10.20 -17.41 -4.55
C ILE A 40 -8.83 -16.76 -4.76
N SER A 41 -8.57 -16.23 -5.96
CA SER A 41 -7.35 -15.48 -6.25
C SER A 41 -7.26 -14.19 -5.43
N ALA A 42 -8.40 -13.54 -5.14
CA ALA A 42 -8.45 -12.38 -4.26
C ALA A 42 -8.04 -12.74 -2.82
N ILE A 43 -8.55 -13.84 -2.28
CA ILE A 43 -8.20 -14.31 -0.94
C ILE A 43 -6.73 -14.74 -0.88
N LEU A 44 -6.26 -15.45 -1.90
CA LEU A 44 -4.90 -15.97 -1.96
C LEU A 44 -3.86 -14.84 -2.04
N SER A 45 -4.18 -13.73 -2.69
CA SER A 45 -3.33 -12.52 -2.71
C SER A 45 -3.52 -11.63 -1.47
N GLY A 46 -4.71 -11.64 -0.85
CA GLY A 46 -5.00 -10.86 0.35
C GLY A 46 -4.23 -11.34 1.60
N ILE A 47 -4.06 -12.65 1.78
CA ILE A 47 -3.34 -13.23 2.92
C ILE A 47 -1.89 -12.70 3.05
N PRO A 48 -1.04 -12.76 2.00
CA PRO A 48 0.31 -12.22 2.09
C PRO A 48 0.33 -10.70 2.27
N SER A 49 -0.60 -9.96 1.66
CA SER A 49 -0.73 -8.51 1.90
C SER A 49 -1.03 -8.20 3.37
N LEU A 50 -1.89 -8.98 4.02
CA LEU A 50 -2.21 -8.80 5.44
C LEU A 50 -1.00 -9.08 6.33
N LEU A 51 -0.24 -10.14 6.02
CA LEU A 51 1.00 -10.47 6.73
C LEU A 51 2.04 -9.35 6.64
N ILE A 52 2.22 -8.76 5.45
CA ILE A 52 3.15 -7.64 5.26
C ILE A 52 2.72 -6.43 6.11
N ILE A 53 1.42 -6.11 6.15
CA ILE A 53 0.89 -5.01 6.97
C ILE A 53 1.18 -5.25 8.46
N LEU A 54 1.01 -6.48 8.95
CA LEU A 54 1.32 -6.84 10.33
C LEU A 54 2.81 -6.68 10.66
N ILE A 55 3.69 -7.09 9.74
CA ILE A 55 5.14 -6.93 9.89
C ILE A 55 5.50 -5.43 9.96
N VAL A 56 4.95 -4.61 9.07
CA VAL A 56 5.17 -3.16 9.06
C VAL A 56 4.67 -2.52 10.36
N TYR A 57 3.50 -2.94 10.86
CA TYR A 57 2.96 -2.46 12.13
C TYR A 57 3.87 -2.81 13.31
N PHE A 58 4.40 -4.04 13.35
CA PHE A 58 5.33 -4.47 14.38
C PHE A 58 6.63 -3.64 14.36
N LEU A 59 7.19 -3.43 13.17
CA LEU A 59 8.37 -2.58 12.95
C LEU A 59 8.12 -1.14 13.39
N TYR A 60 6.95 -0.59 13.07
CA TYR A 60 6.57 0.77 13.45
C TYR A 60 6.48 0.91 14.96
N LYS A 61 5.86 -0.07 15.63
CA LYS A 61 5.76 -0.11 17.10
C LYS A 61 7.13 -0.19 17.78
N GLN A 62 8.08 -0.90 17.18
CA GLN A 62 9.42 -1.07 17.75
C GLN A 62 10.33 0.17 17.56
N THR A 63 10.12 0.93 16.48
CA THR A 63 11.07 1.99 16.09
C THR A 63 10.67 3.38 16.61
N GLU A 64 9.44 3.59 17.10
CA GLU A 64 8.88 4.90 17.56
C GLU A 64 9.06 6.07 16.55
N ARG A 65 9.40 5.76 15.30
CA ARG A 65 9.68 6.75 14.25
C ARG A 65 8.37 7.15 13.57
N LYS A 66 8.22 8.44 13.34
CA LYS A 66 6.96 9.02 12.84
C LYS A 66 6.76 8.78 11.33
N ASP A 67 7.84 8.64 10.56
CA ASP A 67 7.78 8.64 9.09
C ASP A 67 8.26 7.32 8.47
N PHE A 68 7.55 6.89 7.41
CA PHE A 68 7.90 5.69 6.63
C PHE A 68 9.31 5.77 6.04
N ALA A 69 9.71 6.95 5.55
CA ALA A 69 11.08 7.16 5.04
C ALA A 69 12.14 6.94 6.13
N SER A 70 11.90 7.45 7.34
CA SER A 70 12.79 7.24 8.48
C SER A 70 12.81 5.79 8.97
N LEU A 71 11.69 5.07 8.83
CA LEU A 71 11.62 3.63 9.10
C LEU A 71 12.50 2.84 8.12
N LEU A 72 12.40 3.14 6.82
CA LEU A 72 13.24 2.52 5.77
C LEU A 72 14.72 2.84 5.96
N GLU A 73 15.05 4.10 6.30
CA GLU A 73 16.43 4.49 6.61
C GLU A 73 16.98 3.74 7.84
N CYS A 74 16.15 3.43 8.83
CA CYS A 74 16.56 2.68 10.02
C CYS A 74 16.75 1.19 9.71
N LEU A 75 15.90 0.60 8.88
CA LEU A 75 15.93 -0.83 8.55
C LEU A 75 17.03 -1.20 7.55
N TYR A 76 17.20 -0.39 6.51
CA TYR A 76 18.11 -0.69 5.40
C TYR A 76 19.33 0.25 5.32
N GLY A 77 19.34 1.34 6.08
CA GLY A 77 20.35 2.39 5.98
C GLY A 77 20.00 3.48 4.95
N LYS A 78 20.71 4.61 5.00
CA LYS A 78 20.47 5.80 4.14
C LYS A 78 20.64 5.56 2.64
N THR A 79 21.50 4.62 2.25
CA THR A 79 21.81 4.37 0.84
C THR A 79 20.75 3.46 0.19
N LEU A 80 20.42 2.34 0.83
CA LEU A 80 19.43 1.38 0.32
C LEU A 80 18.02 1.96 0.30
N SER A 81 17.64 2.72 1.33
CA SER A 81 16.34 3.40 1.37
C SER A 81 16.14 4.34 0.17
N LYS A 82 17.15 5.15 -0.19
CA LYS A 82 17.09 6.01 -1.38
C LYS A 82 16.96 5.22 -2.68
N ILE A 83 17.67 4.10 -2.81
CA ILE A 83 17.55 3.22 -3.98
C ILE A 83 16.13 2.65 -4.09
N LEU A 84 15.55 2.20 -2.97
CA LEU A 84 14.17 1.70 -2.94
C LEU A 84 13.15 2.79 -3.30
N PHE A 85 13.31 4.01 -2.78
CA PHE A 85 12.45 5.13 -3.17
C PHE A 85 12.57 5.48 -4.65
N CYS A 86 13.79 5.45 -5.21
CA CYS A 86 14.01 5.67 -6.63
C CYS A 86 13.31 4.59 -7.48
N PHE A 87 13.46 3.32 -7.09
CA PHE A 87 12.79 2.21 -7.76
C PHE A 87 11.26 2.34 -7.72
N PHE A 88 10.71 2.70 -6.55
CA PHE A 88 9.28 2.92 -6.38
C PHE A 88 8.77 4.08 -7.25
N PHE A 89 9.53 5.17 -7.32
CA PHE A 89 9.21 6.33 -8.14
C PHE A 89 9.20 5.98 -9.63
N ILE A 90 10.22 5.25 -10.12
CA ILE A 90 10.29 4.79 -11.51
C ILE A 90 9.11 3.87 -11.84
N HIS A 91 8.78 2.91 -10.97
CA HIS A 91 7.65 2.03 -11.17
C HIS A 91 6.33 2.81 -11.30
N SER A 92 6.11 3.81 -10.45
CA SER A 92 4.92 4.67 -10.50
C SER A 92 4.83 5.46 -11.81
N LEU A 93 5.95 5.95 -12.35
CA LEU A 93 5.99 6.66 -13.63
C LEU A 93 5.67 5.74 -14.82
N ILE A 94 6.19 4.51 -14.80
CA ILE A 94 5.93 3.52 -15.84
C ILE A 94 4.44 3.16 -15.85
N GLN A 95 3.85 2.87 -14.69
CA GLN A 95 2.42 2.57 -14.59
C GLN A 95 1.55 3.70 -15.11
N ASN A 96 1.88 4.95 -14.78
CA ASN A 96 1.15 6.11 -15.29
C ASN A 96 1.22 6.18 -16.83
N THR A 97 2.41 5.99 -17.39
CA THR A 97 2.63 6.00 -18.84
C THR A 97 1.88 4.86 -19.55
N VAL A 98 1.91 3.65 -19.00
CA VAL A 98 1.21 2.49 -19.58
C VAL A 98 -0.31 2.67 -19.58
N ASN A 99 -0.88 3.30 -18.55
CA ASN A 99 -2.32 3.56 -18.49
C ASN A 99 -2.78 4.67 -19.47
N LEU A 100 -1.82 5.39 -20.06
CA LEU A 100 -2.05 6.49 -20.99
C LEU A 100 -1.98 6.06 -22.48
N LEU A 101 -1.55 4.82 -22.76
CA LEU A 101 -1.31 4.28 -24.11
C LEU A 101 -2.30 3.16 -24.42
#